data_AF-A0A660N7V3-F1
#
_entry.id   AF-A0A660N7V3-F1
#
_cell.length_a   1.000
_cell.length_b   1.000
_cell.length_c   1.000
_cell.angle_alpha   90.00
_cell.angle_beta   90.00
_cell.angle_gamma   90.00
#
_symmetry.space_group_name_H-M   'P 1'
#
loop_
_entity.id
_entity.type
_entity.pdbx_description
1 polymer ?
#
loop_
_entity_poly.entity_id
_entity_poly.type
_entity_poly.pdbx_seq_one_letter_code
_entity_poly.pdbx_strand_id
1 'polypeptide(L)'
;EAIALNAGYLVTEVLEKVDNGITTLILDASAACHMPDVLEMPYRPPLRDGFLPEEKPFCYRLSSVTCLAGDVIGDYSFEKEVHIGDKLYFEDMAIYSMVKNNTFNGMPLPSIALMDEEGECEVIKEFGYMDFAQRLGGKYGNT
;
A
#
# COMPACT_ATOMS: atom_id res chain seq x y z
N GLU A 1 9.73 7.64 16.77
CA GLU A 1 10.40 7.05 15.60
C GLU A 1 11.24 5.82 15.93
N ALA A 2 12.28 5.91 16.77
CA ALA A 2 13.25 4.82 16.96
C ALA A 2 12.71 3.43 17.39
N ILE A 3 11.49 3.33 17.95
CA ILE A 3 10.93 2.05 18.44
C ILE A 3 10.37 1.18 17.31
N ALA A 4 9.89 1.76 16.20
CA ALA A 4 9.20 1.02 15.15
C ALA A 4 9.86 1.19 13.75
N LEU A 5 11.02 1.83 13.69
CA LEU A 5 11.82 1.95 12.48
C LEU A 5 12.17 0.55 11.94
N ASN A 6 11.88 0.28 10.67
CA ASN A 6 12.06 -1.02 10.01
C ASN A 6 11.35 -2.20 10.69
N ALA A 7 10.36 -1.95 11.55
CA ALA A 7 9.69 -3.00 12.32
C ALA A 7 8.47 -3.62 11.61
N GLY A 8 8.20 -3.26 10.35
CA GLY A 8 7.11 -3.83 9.58
C GLY A 8 7.04 -3.33 8.15
N TYR A 9 6.20 -3.99 7.36
CA TYR A 9 6.02 -3.76 5.94
C TYR A 9 4.53 -3.77 5.58
N LEU A 10 4.18 -3.05 4.52
CA LEU A 10 2.86 -3.10 3.90
C LEU A 10 2.94 -4.05 2.71
N VAL A 11 2.12 -5.10 2.74
CA VAL A 11 1.97 -6.04 1.63
C VAL A 11 0.82 -5.58 0.74
N THR A 12 1.01 -5.67 -0.57
CA THR A 12 0.00 -5.33 -1.57
C THR A 12 0.11 -6.29 -2.75
N GLU A 13 -1.00 -6.49 -3.47
CA GLU A 13 -1.07 -7.30 -4.67
C GLU A 13 -1.21 -6.43 -5.92
N VAL A 14 -0.55 -6.85 -7.00
CA VAL A 14 -0.72 -6.25 -8.33
C VAL A 14 -2.05 -6.72 -8.92
N LEU A 15 -3.00 -5.81 -9.07
CA LEU A 15 -4.33 -6.09 -9.61
C LEU A 15 -4.39 -5.99 -11.13
N GLU A 16 -3.67 -5.02 -11.69
CA GLU A 16 -3.71 -4.73 -13.12
C GLU A 16 -2.39 -4.12 -13.60
N LYS A 17 -2.13 -4.26 -14.90
CA LYS A 17 -1.00 -3.64 -15.59
C LYS A 17 -1.53 -2.84 -16.78
N VAL A 18 -1.27 -1.54 -16.77
CA VAL A 18 -1.73 -0.59 -17.80
C VAL A 18 -0.54 0.02 -18.50
N ASP A 19 -0.56 0.09 -19.83
CA ASP A 19 0.50 0.74 -20.62
C ASP A 19 -0.03 2.02 -21.29
N ASN A 20 0.57 3.15 -20.91
CA ASN A 20 0.29 4.47 -21.50
C ASN A 20 1.57 5.31 -21.59
N GLY A 21 2.62 4.73 -22.16
CA GLY A 21 3.96 5.35 -22.30
C GLY A 21 4.91 4.98 -21.17
N ILE A 22 4.39 4.81 -19.95
CA ILE A 22 5.05 4.07 -18.87
C ILE A 22 4.11 2.94 -18.43
N THR A 23 4.65 1.73 -18.29
CA THR A 23 3.87 0.63 -17.75
C THR A 23 3.61 0.86 -16.27
N THR A 24 2.34 0.94 -15.91
CA THR A 24 1.86 1.22 -14.55
C THR A 24 1.24 -0.03 -13.97
N LEU A 25 1.67 -0.41 -12.77
CA LEU A 25 1.06 -1.46 -11.96
C LEU A 25 0.04 -0.82 -11.02
N ILE A 26 -1.19 -1.30 -11.10
CA ILE A 26 -2.29 -0.89 -10.24
C ILE A 26 -2.34 -1.85 -9.06
N LEU A 27 -2.22 -1.31 -7.86
CA LEU A 27 -2.13 -2.06 -6.62
C LEU A 27 -3.43 -1.97 -5.80
N ASP A 28 -3.64 -2.95 -4.93
CA ASP A 28 -4.70 -2.91 -3.90
C ASP A 28 -4.34 -2.01 -2.69
N ALA A 29 -3.21 -1.31 -2.76
CA ALA A 29 -2.81 -0.26 -1.81
C ALA A 29 -2.78 1.13 -2.47
N SER A 30 -2.87 2.19 -1.65
CA SER A 30 -2.93 3.58 -2.09
C SER A 30 -1.94 4.45 -1.32
N ALA A 31 -1.27 5.37 -2.03
CA ALA A 31 -0.40 6.36 -1.42
C ALA A 31 -1.22 7.31 -0.53
N ALA A 32 -2.33 7.81 -1.06
CA ALA A 32 -3.23 8.72 -0.32
C ALA A 32 -3.89 8.08 0.91
N CYS A 33 -4.17 6.77 0.87
CA CYS A 33 -4.91 6.09 1.93
C CYS A 33 -4.02 5.37 2.94
N HIS A 34 -2.94 4.70 2.50
CA HIS A 34 -2.21 3.72 3.30
C HIS A 34 -0.75 4.11 3.59
N MET A 35 -0.23 5.12 2.89
CA MET A 35 1.11 5.67 3.11
C MET A 35 1.12 7.20 2.83
N PRO A 36 0.25 7.98 3.49
CA PRO A 36 -0.02 9.38 3.12
C PRO A 36 1.23 10.27 3.12
N ASP A 37 2.25 9.95 3.91
CA ASP A 37 3.53 10.66 3.91
C ASP A 37 4.22 10.65 2.55
N VAL A 38 4.00 9.61 1.72
CA VAL A 38 4.52 9.55 0.34
C VAL A 38 4.03 10.72 -0.51
N LEU A 39 2.83 11.26 -0.20
CA LEU A 39 2.29 12.43 -0.89
C LEU A 39 2.48 13.72 -0.08
N GLU A 40 2.33 13.68 1.25
CA GLU A 40 2.39 14.85 2.13
C GLU A 40 3.84 15.35 2.36
N MET A 41 4.79 14.43 2.44
CA MET A 41 6.23 14.69 2.52
C MET A 41 6.95 13.86 1.46
N PRO A 42 6.88 14.27 0.18
CA PRO A 42 7.18 13.40 -0.95
C PRO A 42 8.48 12.61 -0.80
N TYR A 43 8.36 11.30 -0.71
CA TYR A 43 9.47 10.36 -0.69
C TYR A 43 9.07 9.08 -1.42
N ARG A 44 10.07 8.34 -1.92
CA ARG A 44 9.86 7.02 -2.52
C ARG A 44 10.02 5.98 -1.42
N PRO A 45 8.97 5.25 -1.03
CA PRO A 45 9.10 4.26 0.04
C PRO A 45 10.06 3.14 -0.37
N PRO A 46 10.86 2.62 0.58
CA PRO A 46 11.64 1.42 0.35
C PRO A 46 10.72 0.28 -0.10
N LEU A 47 11.10 -0.44 -1.14
CA LEU A 47 10.34 -1.56 -1.67
C LEU A 47 11.29 -2.75 -1.79
N ARG A 48 10.92 -3.87 -1.16
CA ARG A 48 11.69 -5.11 -1.26
C ARG A 48 11.82 -5.52 -2.71
N ASP A 49 13.04 -5.87 -3.12
CA ASP A 49 13.41 -6.23 -4.50
C ASP A 49 13.11 -5.14 -5.55
N GLY A 50 12.78 -3.92 -5.10
CA GLY A 50 12.53 -2.75 -5.92
C GLY A 50 13.72 -1.78 -5.90
N PHE A 51 14.19 -1.41 -7.08
CA PHE A 51 15.35 -0.57 -7.29
C PHE A 51 14.95 0.80 -7.83
N LEU A 52 15.91 1.73 -7.96
CA LEU A 52 15.61 2.99 -8.63
C LEU A 52 15.23 2.72 -10.10
N PRO A 53 14.44 3.60 -10.74
CA PRO A 53 14.17 3.50 -12.17
C PRO A 53 15.47 3.32 -12.96
N GLU A 54 15.42 2.48 -14.00
CA GLU A 54 16.53 2.18 -14.91
C GLU A 54 17.74 1.43 -14.30
N GLU A 55 17.75 1.14 -13.00
CA GLU A 55 18.80 0.28 -12.40
C GLU A 55 18.67 -1.19 -12.82
N LYS A 56 17.45 -1.65 -13.08
CA LYS A 56 17.12 -3.02 -13.50
C LYS A 56 16.25 -3.04 -14.77
N PRO A 57 16.18 -4.17 -15.49
CA PRO A 57 15.58 -4.23 -16.83
C PRO A 57 14.07 -3.92 -16.88
N PHE A 58 13.34 -4.18 -15.80
CA PHE A 58 11.88 -4.06 -15.79
C PHE A 58 11.45 -2.84 -14.98
N CYS A 59 11.09 -1.74 -15.64
CA CYS A 59 10.68 -0.50 -14.99
C CYS A 59 9.16 -0.35 -14.98
N TYR A 60 8.61 0.03 -13.82
CA TYR A 60 7.18 0.25 -13.63
C TYR A 60 6.90 1.47 -12.77
N ARG A 61 5.79 2.15 -13.06
CA ARG A 61 5.14 3.07 -12.12
C ARG A 61 4.20 2.29 -11.22
N LEU A 62 4.24 2.54 -9.91
CA LEU A 62 3.31 1.96 -8.95
C LEU A 62 2.22 2.97 -8.61
N SER A 63 0.96 2.57 -8.78
CA SER A 63 -0.22 3.39 -8.52
C SER A 63 -1.32 2.54 -7.89
N SER A 64 -2.51 3.11 -7.69
CA SER A 64 -3.61 2.49 -6.96
C SER A 64 -4.91 2.50 -7.76
N VAL A 65 -5.90 1.79 -7.24
CA VAL A 65 -7.28 1.79 -7.76
C VAL A 65 -8.08 3.06 -7.39
N THR A 66 -7.50 4.05 -6.70
CA THR A 66 -8.24 5.28 -6.37
C THR A 66 -8.47 6.14 -7.61
N CYS A 67 -9.53 6.94 -7.57
CA CYS A 67 -9.84 7.89 -8.65
C CYS A 67 -8.90 9.12 -8.69
N LEU A 68 -7.96 9.22 -7.74
CA LEU A 68 -7.05 10.36 -7.65
C LEU A 68 -5.92 10.19 -8.67
N ALA A 69 -5.90 11.02 -9.70
CA ALA A 69 -4.86 10.97 -10.74
C ALA A 69 -3.42 11.09 -10.20
N GLY A 70 -3.24 11.72 -9.03
CA GLY A 70 -1.96 11.86 -8.33
C GLY A 70 -1.63 10.75 -7.35
N ASP A 71 -2.42 9.66 -7.27
CA ASP A 71 -2.16 8.53 -6.38
C ASP A 71 -1.07 7.61 -6.96
N VAL A 72 0.14 8.17 -7.04
CA VAL A 72 1.34 7.53 -7.55
C VAL A 72 2.29 7.34 -6.38
N ILE A 73 2.66 6.08 -6.12
CA ILE A 73 3.56 5.70 -5.03
C ILE A 73 5.02 5.96 -5.45
N GLY A 74 5.35 5.75 -6.72
CA GLY A 74 6.65 6.04 -7.29
C GLY A 74 7.00 5.14 -8.47
N ASP A 75 8.14 5.41 -9.09
CA ASP A 75 8.70 4.60 -10.18
C ASP A 75 9.81 3.69 -9.61
N TYR A 76 9.80 2.42 -10.03
CA TYR A 76 10.69 1.38 -9.54
C TYR A 76 11.19 0.53 -10.71
N SER A 77 12.34 -0.11 -10.53
CA SER A 77 12.78 -1.18 -11.43
C SER A 77 12.99 -2.51 -10.70
N PHE A 78 12.86 -3.63 -11.42
CA PHE A 78 12.92 -4.98 -10.89
C PHE A 78 13.82 -5.88 -11.74
N GLU A 79 14.41 -6.91 -11.12
CA GLU A 79 15.25 -7.89 -11.83
C GLU A 79 14.44 -8.83 -12.73
N LYS A 80 13.17 -9.03 -12.41
CA LYS A 80 12.23 -9.91 -13.12
C LYS A 80 10.97 -9.13 -13.45
N GLU A 81 10.25 -9.58 -14.48
CA GLU A 81 8.94 -9.04 -14.81
C GLU A 81 7.96 -9.28 -13.64
N VAL A 82 7.18 -8.24 -13.33
CA VAL A 82 6.10 -8.30 -12.34
C VAL A 82 4.78 -8.56 -13.04
N HIS A 83 4.01 -9.51 -12.52
CA HIS A 83 2.76 -10.00 -13.06
C HIS A 83 1.58 -9.64 -12.16
N ILE A 84 0.37 -9.66 -12.72
CA ILE A 84 -0.88 -9.57 -11.96
C ILE A 84 -0.93 -10.76 -10.98
N GLY A 85 -1.29 -10.49 -9.73
CA GLY A 85 -1.29 -11.44 -8.62
C GLY A 85 0.04 -11.51 -7.84
N ASP A 86 1.12 -10.88 -8.32
CA ASP A 86 2.36 -10.81 -7.56
C ASP A 86 2.19 -9.89 -6.34
N LYS A 87 2.84 -10.26 -5.24
CA LYS A 87 2.88 -9.47 -4.01
C LYS A 87 4.10 -8.55 -3.99
N LEU A 88 3.88 -7.30 -3.62
CA LEU A 88 4.91 -6.30 -3.37
C LEU A 88 4.93 -5.96 -1.88
N TYR A 89 6.12 -5.66 -1.35
CA TYR A 89 6.36 -5.44 0.08
C TYR A 89 7.04 -4.09 0.28
N PHE A 90 6.26 -3.07 0.62
CA PHE A 90 6.79 -1.76 1.00
C PHE A 90 7.35 -1.84 2.42
N GLU A 91 8.64 -1.57 2.57
CA GLU A 91 9.35 -1.66 3.85
C GLU A 91 9.27 -0.34 4.61
N ASP A 92 9.61 -0.38 5.91
CA ASP A 92 9.50 0.75 6.84
C ASP A 92 8.07 1.33 6.96
N MET A 93 7.07 0.47 6.84
CA MET A 93 5.64 0.83 6.85
C MET A 93 4.95 0.56 8.20
N ALA A 94 5.70 0.37 9.29
CA ALA A 94 5.13 0.29 10.64
C ALA A 94 4.99 1.66 11.32
N ILE A 95 5.80 2.64 10.91
CA ILE A 95 5.81 4.00 11.46
C ILE A 95 4.98 4.94 10.61
N TYR A 96 4.21 5.81 11.27
CA TYR A 96 3.38 6.88 10.66
C TYR A 96 2.47 6.49 9.48
N SER A 97 2.26 5.21 9.24
CA SER A 97 1.33 4.67 8.26
C SER A 97 -0.05 4.44 8.91
N MET A 98 -0.18 3.36 9.70
CA MET A 98 -1.44 2.89 10.28
C MET A 98 -2.21 3.98 11.05
N VAL A 99 -1.49 4.86 11.75
CA VAL A 99 -2.08 5.96 12.54
C VAL A 99 -2.64 7.10 11.69
N LYS A 100 -2.27 7.17 10.40
CA LYS A 100 -2.74 8.16 9.42
C LYS A 100 -3.61 7.55 8.32
N ASN A 101 -3.80 6.23 8.34
CA ASN A 101 -4.59 5.56 7.32
C ASN A 101 -6.02 6.10 7.26
N ASN A 102 -6.56 6.16 6.04
CA ASN A 102 -7.92 6.63 5.81
C ASN A 102 -8.62 5.78 4.75
N THR A 103 -9.93 5.97 4.63
CA THR A 103 -10.80 5.22 3.73
C THR A 103 -11.30 6.11 2.59
N PHE A 104 -10.44 7.00 2.09
CA PHE A 104 -10.76 7.84 0.94
C PHE A 104 -11.14 6.95 -0.25
N ASN A 105 -12.08 7.42 -1.07
CA ASN A 105 -12.65 6.66 -2.19
C ASN A 105 -13.29 5.30 -1.82
N GLY A 106 -13.54 5.05 -0.53
CA GLY A 106 -14.02 3.75 -0.04
C GLY A 106 -12.95 2.67 -0.05
N MET A 107 -11.67 3.03 -0.12
CA MET A 107 -10.57 2.07 -0.09
C MET A 107 -10.62 1.20 1.18
N PRO A 108 -10.53 -0.13 1.04
CA PRO A 108 -10.39 -1.02 2.18
C PRO A 108 -9.11 -0.74 2.95
N LEU A 109 -9.20 -0.69 4.28
CA LEU A 109 -8.01 -0.60 5.12
C LEU A 109 -7.25 -1.93 5.13
N PRO A 110 -5.91 -1.93 5.09
CA PRO A 110 -5.12 -3.14 5.24
C PRO A 110 -5.38 -3.77 6.62
N SER A 111 -5.52 -5.09 6.66
CA SER A 111 -5.50 -5.84 7.91
C SER A 111 -4.17 -5.64 8.64
N ILE A 112 -4.21 -5.66 9.97
CA ILE A 112 -3.01 -5.59 10.81
C ILE A 112 -2.69 -7.00 11.27
N ALA A 113 -1.47 -7.45 10.98
CA ALA A 113 -0.95 -8.73 11.41
C ALA A 113 0.33 -8.56 12.22
N LEU A 114 0.57 -9.48 13.15
CA LEU A 114 1.83 -9.62 13.88
C LEU A 114 2.54 -10.88 13.39
N MET A 115 3.83 -10.77 13.13
CA MET A 115 4.69 -11.89 12.77
C MET A 115 5.59 -12.20 13.97
N ASP A 116 5.65 -13.46 14.39
CA ASP A 116 6.53 -13.89 15.47
C ASP A 116 7.98 -14.16 14.98
N GLU A 117 8.85 -14.59 15.90
CA GLU A 117 10.26 -14.90 15.59
C GLU A 117 10.43 -16.12 14.67
N GLU A 118 9.42 -16.98 14.59
CA GLU A 118 9.39 -18.18 13.73
C GLU A 118 8.86 -17.86 12.33
N GLY A 119 8.27 -16.67 12.14
CA GLY A 119 7.71 -16.19 10.89
C GLY A 119 6.23 -16.46 10.72
N GLU A 120 5.56 -16.95 11.78
CA GLU A 120 4.11 -17.18 11.76
C GLU A 120 3.37 -15.86 11.94
N CYS A 121 2.37 -15.64 11.09
CA CYS A 121 1.60 -14.39 11.05
C CYS A 121 0.20 -14.59 11.64
N GLU A 122 -0.13 -13.81 12.67
CA GLU A 122 -1.47 -13.73 13.25
C GLU A 122 -2.13 -12.40 12.87
N VAL A 123 -3.32 -12.45 12.28
CA VAL A 123 -4.12 -11.25 12.00
C VAL A 123 -4.78 -10.78 13.30
N ILE A 124 -4.38 -9.60 13.79
CA ILE A 124 -4.90 -9.02 15.03
C ILE A 124 -6.06 -8.04 14.81
N LYS A 125 -6.21 -7.53 13.59
CA LYS A 125 -7.31 -6.63 13.23
C LYS A 125 -7.64 -6.73 11.74
N GLU A 126 -8.90 -6.98 11.46
CA GLU A 126 -9.49 -6.81 10.13
C GLU A 126 -10.45 -5.62 10.13
N PHE A 127 -10.57 -4.99 8.97
CA PHE A 127 -11.49 -3.88 8.74
C PHE A 127 -12.53 -4.32 7.71
N GLY A 128 -13.79 -4.07 8.02
CA GLY A 128 -14.91 -4.34 7.12
C GLY A 128 -15.60 -3.06 6.66
N TYR A 129 -16.66 -3.24 5.89
CA TYR A 129 -17.51 -2.15 5.42
C TYR A 129 -18.01 -1.24 6.57
N MET A 130 -18.27 -1.82 7.74
CA MET A 130 -18.77 -1.06 8.88
C MET A 130 -17.76 -0.06 9.44
N ASP A 131 -16.45 -0.37 9.40
CA ASP A 131 -15.40 0.57 9.81
C ASP A 131 -15.40 1.82 8.91
N PHE A 132 -15.68 1.64 7.61
CA PHE A 132 -15.89 2.76 6.67
C PHE A 132 -17.19 3.51 6.96
N ALA A 133 -18.33 2.80 7.01
CA ALA A 133 -19.65 3.42 7.11
C ALA A 133 -19.83 4.24 8.40
N GLN A 134 -19.31 3.76 9.54
CA GLN A 134 -19.44 4.44 10.83
C GLN A 134 -18.75 5.80 10.85
N ARG A 135 -17.63 5.96 10.14
CA ARG A 135 -16.92 7.26 10.02
C ARG A 135 -17.75 8.33 9.31
N LEU A 136 -18.67 7.92 8.45
CA LEU A 136 -19.53 8.81 7.67
C LEU A 136 -20.93 8.98 8.31
N GLY A 137 -21.12 8.53 9.55
CA GLY A 137 -22.40 8.60 10.24
C GLY A 137 -23.40 7.52 9.81
N GLY A 138 -22.93 6.48 9.11
CA GLY A 138 -23.73 5.30 8.81
C GLY A 138 -24.17 4.59 10.09
N LYS A 139 -25.49 4.55 10.32
CA LYS A 139 -26.10 3.83 11.44
C LYS A 139 -26.54 2.44 10.96
N TYR A 140 -26.16 1.39 11.68
CA TYR A 140 -26.75 0.06 11.52
C TYR A 140 -27.77 -0.15 12.64
N GLY A 141 -29.06 -0.29 12.31
CA GLY A 141 -30.12 -0.71 13.22
C GLY A 141 -30.40 0.18 14.46
N ASN A 142 -31.30 1.15 14.30
CA ASN A 142 -32.37 1.48 15.26
C ASN A 142 -33.30 2.55 14.63
N THR A 143 -34.23 2.08 13.82
CA THR A 143 -35.64 2.52 13.87
C THR A 143 -36.38 1.60 14.81
#